data_AF-A0A964QNL7-F1
#
_entry.id   AF-A0A964QNL7-F1
#
_cell.length_a   1.000
_cell.length_b   1.000
_cell.length_c   1.000
_cell.angle_alpha   90.00
_cell.angle_beta   90.00
_cell.angle_gamma   90.00
#
_symmetry.space_group_name_H-M   'P 1'
#
loop_
_entity.id
_entity.type
_entity.pdbx_description
1 polymer ?
#
loop_
_entity_poly.entity_id
_entity_poly.type
_entity_poly.pdbx_seq_one_letter_code
_entity_poly.pdbx_strand_id
1 'polypeptide(L)'
;MAETAKTYGLIAEFETPADTMHAAERVRDAGYQKWDVFSPFPIHGMDKAMGMKNSKVGWFSFLGGATGYTTGMLMIWFMNAIDYPLVVGGKPMFSPFGAFPVAYEMTILLGAFGAILGMMFLNRLPRLHHPLLKHGRFSLVTHDRFFVVIETSDPKYSELEIRKLLEAAGSKRIEVVEE
;
A
#
# COMPACT_ATOMS: atom_id res chain seq x y z
N MET A 1 26.65 21.30 -19.95
CA MET A 1 26.40 21.83 -18.60
C MET A 1 25.73 20.70 -17.84
N ALA A 2 26.36 20.16 -16.80
CA ALA A 2 25.75 19.09 -16.01
C ALA A 2 24.48 19.65 -15.36
N GLU A 3 23.31 19.08 -15.67
CA GLU A 3 22.11 19.33 -14.89
C GLU A 3 22.47 18.99 -13.44
N THR A 4 22.38 19.97 -12.54
CA THR A 4 22.45 19.73 -11.10
C THR A 4 21.33 18.75 -10.75
N ALA A 5 21.70 17.50 -10.53
CA ALA A 5 20.76 16.44 -10.23
C ALA A 5 19.92 16.85 -9.01
N LYS A 6 18.61 16.76 -9.15
CA LYS A 6 17.69 17.23 -8.11
C LYS A 6 17.73 16.23 -6.95
N THR A 7 17.95 16.70 -5.73
CA THR A 7 18.00 15.83 -4.56
C THR A 7 16.61 15.27 -4.23
N TYR A 8 16.47 13.95 -4.20
CA TYR A 8 15.24 13.25 -3.81
C TYR A 8 15.05 13.25 -2.28
N GLY A 9 16.11 12.97 -1.53
CA GLY A 9 16.03 12.88 -0.07
C GLY A 9 17.30 12.35 0.58
N LEU A 10 17.25 12.21 1.91
CA LEU A 10 18.27 11.53 2.71
C LEU A 10 17.84 10.09 2.98
N ILE A 11 18.73 9.14 2.77
CA ILE A 11 18.55 7.73 3.11
C ILE A 11 19.45 7.35 4.28
N ALA A 12 18.88 6.74 5.31
CA ALA A 12 19.60 6.18 6.45
C ALA A 12 19.47 4.67 6.48
N GLU A 13 20.60 3.97 6.61
CA GLU A 13 20.66 2.51 6.74
C GLU A 13 20.66 2.08 8.21
N PHE A 14 19.92 1.01 8.49
CA PHE A 14 19.84 0.33 9.78
C PHE A 14 20.04 -1.19 9.60
N GLU A 15 20.64 -1.82 10.62
CA GLU A 15 20.96 -3.26 10.61
C GLU A 15 19.86 -4.10 11.27
N THR A 16 19.10 -3.51 12.19
CA THR A 16 18.07 -4.23 12.94
C THR A 16 16.69 -3.58 12.78
N PRO A 17 15.61 -4.38 12.80
CA PRO A 17 14.25 -3.85 12.74
C PRO A 17 13.89 -3.02 13.99
N ALA A 18 14.48 -3.34 15.15
CA ALA A 18 14.26 -2.59 16.39
C ALA A 18 14.83 -1.17 16.31
N ASP A 19 16.06 -1.01 15.83
CA ASP A 19 16.68 0.31 15.65
C ASP A 19 15.90 1.14 14.63
N THR A 20 15.44 0.50 13.54
CA THR A 20 14.61 1.14 12.52
C THR A 20 13.29 1.64 13.10
N MET A 21 12.64 0.85 13.97
CA MET A 21 11.39 1.23 14.61
C MET A 21 11.57 2.42 15.56
N HIS A 22 12.64 2.44 16.37
CA HIS A 22 12.94 3.60 17.21
C HIS A 22 13.33 4.84 16.40
N ALA A 23 14.00 4.66 15.27
CA ALA A 23 14.25 5.75 14.33
C ALA A 23 12.93 6.31 13.77
N ALA A 24 12.01 5.44 13.35
CA ALA A 24 10.69 5.83 12.87
C ALA A 24 9.90 6.63 13.93
N GLU A 25 9.91 6.20 15.19
CA GLU A 25 9.28 6.94 16.29
C GLU A 25 9.87 8.34 16.44
N ARG A 26 11.20 8.48 16.40
CA ARG A 26 11.87 9.78 16.51
C ARG A 26 11.59 10.69 15.31
N VAL A 27 11.54 10.14 14.11
CA VAL A 27 11.20 10.91 12.89
C VAL A 27 9.75 11.39 12.95
N ARG A 28 8.81 10.53 13.38
CA ARG A 28 7.42 10.92 13.64
C ARG A 28 7.33 12.02 14.69
N ASP A 29 7.99 11.85 15.83
CA ASP A 29 7.92 12.78 16.97
C ASP A 29 8.61 14.12 16.65
N ALA A 30 9.60 14.12 15.74
CA ALA A 30 10.20 15.32 15.19
C ALA A 30 9.28 16.07 14.21
N GLY A 31 8.15 15.49 13.80
CA GLY A 31 7.10 16.13 13.01
C GLY A 31 7.29 16.09 11.49
N TYR A 32 8.17 15.22 10.98
CA TYR A 32 8.30 15.01 9.54
C TYR A 32 7.06 14.30 8.97
N GLN A 33 6.64 14.69 7.77
CA GLN A 33 5.42 14.23 7.11
C GLN A 33 5.69 13.49 5.79
N LYS A 34 6.82 13.75 5.13
CA LYS A 34 7.23 13.15 3.85
C LYS A 34 8.43 12.26 4.03
N TRP A 35 8.18 11.09 4.61
CA TRP A 35 9.19 10.08 4.85
C TRP A 35 8.57 8.68 4.79
N ASP A 36 9.39 7.69 4.56
CA ASP A 36 8.95 6.29 4.47
C ASP A 36 10.02 5.34 5.04
N VAL A 37 9.58 4.15 5.44
CA VAL A 37 10.44 3.09 5.96
C VAL A 37 10.38 1.89 5.03
N PHE A 38 11.52 1.52 4.49
CA PHE A 38 11.65 0.35 3.63
C PHE A 38 12.28 -0.80 4.41
N SER A 39 11.60 -1.94 4.39
CA SER A 39 12.01 -3.15 5.10
C SER A 39 11.80 -4.40 4.22
N PRO A 40 12.64 -5.43 4.37
CA PRO A 40 12.52 -6.68 3.60
C PRO A 40 11.30 -7.50 3.98
N PHE A 41 10.76 -7.28 5.18
CA PHE A 41 9.58 -7.96 5.70
C PHE A 41 8.74 -7.02 6.57
N PRO A 42 7.44 -7.31 6.77
CA PRO A 42 6.58 -6.51 7.64
C PRO A 42 7.06 -6.52 9.09
N ILE A 43 7.41 -5.35 9.62
CA ILE A 43 7.77 -5.18 11.03
C ILE A 43 6.49 -4.89 11.82
N HIS A 44 6.15 -5.78 12.77
CA HIS A 44 4.98 -5.60 13.63
C HIS A 44 5.07 -4.31 14.44
N GLY A 45 4.04 -3.47 14.36
CA GLY A 45 3.98 -2.20 15.08
C GLY A 45 4.60 -1.01 14.34
N MET A 46 5.20 -1.20 13.16
CA MET A 46 5.76 -0.12 12.35
C MET A 46 4.70 0.94 12.01
N ASP A 47 3.47 0.53 11.68
CA ASP A 47 2.36 1.46 11.40
C ASP A 47 2.10 2.43 12.55
N LYS A 48 2.18 1.93 13.79
CA LYS A 48 2.03 2.74 15.00
C LYS A 48 3.26 3.62 15.24
N ALA A 49 4.46 3.09 15.02
CA ALA A 49 5.72 3.83 15.11
C ALA A 49 5.75 5.02 14.13
N MET A 50 5.28 4.82 12.90
CA MET A 50 5.16 5.86 11.87
C MET A 50 3.96 6.79 12.08
N GLY A 51 2.98 6.40 12.92
CA GLY A 51 1.76 7.18 13.13
C GLY A 51 0.79 7.12 11.94
N MET A 52 0.79 6.02 11.20
CA MET A 52 -0.07 5.82 10.04
C MET A 52 -1.54 5.62 10.46
N LYS A 53 -2.44 6.06 9.60
CA LYS A 53 -3.88 5.82 9.74
C LYS A 53 -4.25 4.50 9.08
N ASN A 54 -5.40 3.95 9.47
CA ASN A 54 -5.95 2.76 8.81
C ASN A 54 -6.09 2.97 7.30
N SER A 55 -5.69 1.95 6.54
CA SER A 55 -5.77 1.95 5.09
C SER A 55 -7.22 1.97 4.60
N LYS A 56 -7.47 2.68 3.51
CA LYS A 56 -8.79 2.76 2.86
C LYS A 56 -9.09 1.57 1.93
N VAL A 57 -8.15 0.63 1.76
CA VAL A 57 -8.32 -0.56 0.88
C VAL A 57 -9.58 -1.35 1.21
N GLY A 58 -9.93 -1.48 2.51
CA GLY A 58 -11.13 -2.20 2.93
C GLY A 58 -12.42 -1.63 2.32
N TRP A 59 -12.47 -0.32 2.06
CA TRP A 59 -13.64 0.31 1.45
C TRP A 59 -13.78 -0.04 -0.04
N PHE A 60 -12.66 -0.16 -0.75
CA PHE A 60 -12.65 -0.63 -2.15
C PHE A 60 -13.10 -2.09 -2.25
N SER A 61 -12.63 -2.95 -1.34
CA SER A 61 -13.07 -4.35 -1.28
C SER A 61 -14.56 -4.47 -0.94
N PHE A 62 -15.06 -3.66 0.01
CA PHE A 62 -16.47 -3.61 0.35
C PHE A 62 -17.35 -3.20 -0.84
N LEU A 63 -16.99 -2.14 -1.56
CA LEU A 63 -17.72 -1.75 -2.76
C LEU A 63 -17.67 -2.81 -3.86
N GLY A 64 -16.50 -3.44 -4.07
CA GLY A 64 -16.36 -4.55 -5.00
C GLY A 64 -17.27 -5.73 -4.65
N GLY A 65 -17.32 -6.11 -3.37
CA GLY A 65 -18.21 -7.17 -2.89
C GLY A 65 -19.69 -6.80 -3.05
N ALA A 66 -20.09 -5.60 -2.62
CA ALA A 66 -21.47 -5.13 -2.73
C ALA A 66 -21.96 -5.10 -4.17
N THR A 67 -21.13 -4.57 -5.09
CA THR A 67 -21.42 -4.60 -6.53
C THR A 67 -21.48 -6.03 -7.06
N GLY A 68 -20.57 -6.92 -6.66
CA GLY A 68 -20.59 -8.34 -7.05
C GLY A 68 -21.86 -9.06 -6.63
N TYR A 69 -22.30 -8.88 -5.39
CA TYR A 69 -23.52 -9.46 -4.88
C TYR A 69 -24.75 -8.95 -5.64
N THR A 70 -24.88 -7.62 -5.78
CA THR A 70 -26.01 -6.98 -6.47
C THR A 70 -26.07 -7.39 -7.93
N THR A 71 -24.94 -7.35 -8.64
CA THR A 71 -24.87 -7.76 -10.06
C THR A 71 -25.15 -9.25 -10.23
N GLY A 72 -24.62 -10.12 -9.36
CA GLY A 72 -24.89 -11.56 -9.42
C GLY A 72 -26.38 -11.88 -9.23
N MET A 73 -27.03 -11.26 -8.25
CA MET A 73 -28.46 -11.47 -8.00
C MET A 73 -29.33 -10.91 -9.13
N LEU A 74 -29.03 -9.70 -9.62
CA LEU A 74 -29.75 -9.07 -10.72
C LEU A 74 -29.58 -9.83 -12.04
N MET A 75 -28.38 -10.32 -12.33
CA MET A 75 -28.08 -11.09 -13.53
C MET A 75 -28.95 -12.37 -13.58
N ILE A 76 -28.96 -13.14 -12.49
CA ILE A 76 -29.71 -14.41 -12.43
C ILE A 76 -31.21 -14.16 -12.50
N TRP A 77 -31.69 -13.12 -11.81
CA TRP A 77 -33.10 -12.72 -11.89
C TRP A 77 -33.49 -12.31 -13.32
N PHE A 78 -32.70 -11.44 -13.94
CA PHE A 78 -32.96 -10.96 -15.29
C PHE A 78 -33.01 -12.10 -16.31
N MET A 79 -32.01 -12.99 -16.28
CA MET A 79 -31.90 -14.10 -17.22
C MET A 79 -33.06 -15.10 -17.10
N ASN A 80 -33.42 -15.49 -15.87
CA ASN A 80 -34.45 -16.52 -15.67
C ASN A 80 -35.88 -15.99 -15.69
N ALA A 81 -36.12 -14.73 -15.34
CA ALA A 81 -37.47 -14.18 -15.24
C ALA A 81 -37.89 -13.33 -16.44
N ILE A 82 -36.94 -12.71 -17.15
CA ILE A 82 -37.24 -11.73 -18.22
C ILE A 82 -36.69 -12.21 -19.56
N ASP A 83 -35.38 -12.45 -19.66
CA ASP A 83 -34.69 -12.68 -20.94
C ASP A 83 -35.12 -13.99 -21.59
N TYR A 84 -34.97 -15.12 -20.87
CA TYR A 84 -35.35 -16.42 -21.39
C TYR A 84 -35.90 -17.35 -20.29
N PRO A 85 -37.20 -17.24 -19.98
CA PRO A 85 -37.83 -18.04 -18.93
C PRO A 85 -37.85 -19.53 -19.28
N LEU A 86 -37.16 -20.33 -18.48
CA LEU A 86 -37.06 -21.79 -18.63
C LEU A 86 -37.59 -22.51 -17.39
N VAL A 87 -38.62 -23.34 -17.57
CA VAL A 87 -39.16 -24.19 -16.50
C VAL A 87 -38.28 -25.41 -16.31
N VAL A 88 -37.36 -25.34 -15.34
CA VAL A 88 -36.46 -26.45 -14.97
C VAL A 88 -36.98 -27.14 -13.70
N GLY A 89 -37.47 -28.37 -13.84
CA GLY A 89 -37.91 -29.19 -12.70
C GLY A 89 -39.08 -28.60 -11.90
N GLY A 90 -39.93 -27.78 -12.52
CA GLY A 90 -41.10 -27.16 -11.89
C GLY A 90 -40.79 -26.06 -10.86
N LYS A 91 -39.53 -25.60 -10.79
CA LYS A 91 -39.11 -24.55 -9.85
C LYS A 91 -39.62 -23.17 -10.28
N PRO A 92 -39.80 -22.22 -9.34
CA PRO A 92 -40.11 -20.83 -9.68
C PRO A 92 -38.99 -20.22 -10.53
N MET A 93 -39.35 -19.29 -11.42
CA MET A 93 -38.40 -18.63 -12.33
C MET A 93 -37.28 -17.89 -11.60
N PHE A 94 -37.50 -17.44 -10.36
CA PHE A 94 -36.45 -16.87 -9.54
C PHE A 94 -36.59 -17.33 -8.09
N SER A 95 -35.45 -17.72 -7.51
CA SER A 95 -35.33 -18.04 -6.10
C SER A 95 -34.00 -17.46 -5.60
N PRO A 96 -34.03 -16.53 -4.62
CA PRO A 96 -32.82 -16.00 -4.01
C PRO A 96 -31.88 -17.09 -3.48
N PHE A 97 -32.44 -18.19 -2.96
CA PHE A 97 -31.66 -19.33 -2.47
C PHE A 97 -30.93 -20.08 -3.58
N GLY A 98 -31.54 -20.20 -4.75
CA GLY A 98 -30.90 -20.82 -5.93
C GLY A 98 -29.82 -19.94 -6.54
N ALA A 99 -30.02 -18.62 -6.50
CA ALA A 99 -29.08 -17.62 -6.99
C ALA A 99 -27.88 -17.37 -6.04
N PHE A 100 -28.06 -17.68 -4.74
CA PHE A 100 -27.10 -17.35 -3.70
C PHE A 100 -25.68 -17.90 -3.93
N PRO A 101 -25.46 -19.18 -4.29
CA PRO A 101 -24.10 -19.68 -4.50
C PRO A 101 -23.33 -18.90 -5.56
N VAL A 102 -23.97 -18.56 -6.68
CA VAL A 102 -23.33 -17.80 -7.77
C VAL A 102 -23.13 -16.34 -7.37
N ALA A 103 -24.12 -15.70 -6.75
CA ALA A 103 -23.99 -14.32 -6.26
C ALA A 103 -22.90 -14.19 -5.18
N TYR A 104 -22.72 -15.22 -4.36
CA TYR A 104 -21.64 -15.30 -3.36
C TYR A 104 -20.26 -15.36 -4.03
N GLU A 105 -20.07 -16.21 -5.03
CA GLU A 105 -18.80 -16.25 -5.79
C GLU A 105 -18.52 -14.92 -6.50
N MET A 106 -19.54 -14.27 -7.07
CA MET A 106 -19.40 -12.93 -7.66
C MET A 106 -18.98 -11.88 -6.63
N THR A 107 -19.46 -12.00 -5.40
CA THR A 107 -19.06 -11.14 -4.27
C THR A 107 -17.58 -11.31 -3.96
N ILE A 108 -17.09 -12.55 -3.87
CA ILE A 108 -15.68 -12.85 -3.62
C ILE A 108 -14.82 -12.32 -4.76
N LEU A 109 -15.21 -12.61 -6.01
CA LEU A 109 -14.46 -12.24 -7.21
C LEU A 109 -14.29 -10.71 -7.32
N LEU A 110 -15.39 -9.96 -7.29
CA LEU A 110 -15.31 -8.50 -7.42
C LEU A 110 -14.76 -7.83 -6.15
N GLY A 111 -14.96 -8.43 -4.97
CA GLY A 111 -14.33 -8.00 -3.72
C GLY A 111 -12.79 -8.14 -3.76
N ALA A 112 -12.28 -9.22 -4.36
CA ALA A 112 -10.85 -9.43 -4.55
C ALA A 112 -10.24 -8.45 -5.57
N PHE A 113 -10.92 -8.22 -6.70
CA PHE A 113 -10.51 -7.18 -7.65
C PHE A 113 -10.50 -5.79 -7.01
N GLY A 114 -11.55 -5.45 -6.25
CA GLY A 114 -11.62 -4.19 -5.51
C GLY A 114 -10.46 -4.03 -4.52
N ALA A 115 -10.08 -5.09 -3.81
CA ALA A 115 -8.95 -5.07 -2.88
C ALA A 115 -7.60 -4.85 -3.61
N ILE A 116 -7.33 -5.61 -4.68
CA ILE A 116 -6.08 -5.52 -5.43
C ILE A 116 -5.96 -4.16 -6.12
N LEU A 117 -7.00 -3.73 -6.85
CA LEU A 117 -7.00 -2.44 -7.54
C LEU A 117 -6.95 -1.27 -6.55
N GLY A 118 -7.65 -1.37 -5.41
CA GLY A 118 -7.58 -0.39 -4.33
C GLY A 118 -6.19 -0.26 -3.73
N MET A 119 -5.51 -1.39 -3.48
CA MET A 119 -4.13 -1.41 -2.98
C MET A 119 -3.17 -0.79 -4.00
N MET A 120 -3.26 -1.20 -5.28
CA MET A 120 -2.42 -0.65 -6.34
C MET A 120 -2.61 0.86 -6.49
N PHE A 121 -3.86 1.34 -6.49
CA PHE A 121 -4.18 2.75 -6.62
C PHE A 121 -3.64 3.58 -5.44
N LEU A 122 -3.85 3.12 -4.20
CA LEU A 122 -3.40 3.82 -3.00
C LEU A 122 -1.87 3.87 -2.89
N ASN A 123 -1.20 2.80 -3.30
CA ASN A 123 0.26 2.71 -3.33
C ASN A 123 0.87 3.36 -4.59
N ARG A 124 0.05 3.92 -5.49
CA ARG A 124 0.45 4.52 -6.78
C ARG A 124 1.22 3.56 -7.68
N LEU A 125 0.80 2.31 -7.71
CA LEU A 125 1.31 1.26 -8.59
C LEU A 125 0.46 1.18 -9.88
N PRO A 126 1.07 0.82 -11.03
CA PRO A 126 2.47 0.45 -11.22
C PRO A 126 3.40 1.68 -11.28
N ARG A 127 4.44 1.69 -10.43
CA ARG A 127 5.53 2.67 -10.48
C ARG A 127 6.81 1.96 -10.86
N LEU A 128 7.10 1.94 -12.16
CA LEU A 128 8.24 1.20 -12.72
C LEU A 128 9.60 1.85 -12.40
N HIS A 129 9.61 3.14 -12.07
CA HIS A 129 10.82 3.87 -11.68
C HIS A 129 10.61 4.62 -10.36
N HIS A 130 11.56 4.43 -9.45
CA HIS A 130 11.66 5.15 -8.19
C HIS A 130 13.11 5.59 -8.00
N PRO A 131 13.41 6.87 -7.66
CA PRO A 131 14.78 7.37 -7.50
C PRO A 131 15.67 6.52 -6.58
N LEU A 132 15.10 6.02 -5.47
CA LEU A 132 15.77 5.09 -4.56
C LEU A 132 16.35 3.83 -5.23
N LEU A 133 15.75 3.34 -6.32
CA LEU A 133 16.24 2.15 -7.03
C LEU A 133 17.57 2.39 -7.78
N LYS A 134 17.95 3.66 -8.02
CA LYS A 134 19.27 4.01 -8.57
C LYS A 134 20.37 3.86 -7.53
N HIS A 135 20.04 3.90 -6.24
CA HIS A 135 21.01 3.86 -5.16
C HIS A 135 21.53 2.42 -4.97
N GLY A 136 22.83 2.22 -5.15
CA GLY A 136 23.42 0.87 -5.19
C GLY A 136 23.25 0.06 -3.91
N ARG A 137 23.14 0.69 -2.73
CA ARG A 137 22.89 -0.05 -1.47
C ARG A 137 21.41 -0.32 -1.24
N PHE A 138 20.51 0.43 -1.87
CA PHE A 138 19.08 0.20 -1.73
C PHE A 138 18.66 -1.19 -2.24
N SER A 139 19.46 -1.86 -3.08
CA SER A 139 19.22 -3.27 -3.44
C SER A 139 19.23 -4.24 -2.24
N LEU A 140 19.83 -3.84 -1.12
CA LEU A 140 19.85 -4.62 0.13
C LEU A 140 18.52 -4.54 0.90
N VAL A 141 17.60 -3.65 0.50
CA VAL A 141 16.31 -3.44 1.18
C VAL A 141 15.41 -4.67 1.16
N THR A 142 15.59 -5.54 0.17
CA THR A 142 14.86 -6.81 0.04
C THR A 142 15.62 -8.00 0.63
N HIS A 143 16.81 -7.78 1.19
CA HIS A 143 17.69 -8.82 1.71
C HIS A 143 17.83 -8.73 3.23
N ASP A 144 18.70 -7.84 3.72
CA ASP A 144 19.14 -7.81 5.12
C ASP A 144 19.16 -6.39 5.73
N ARG A 145 18.87 -5.34 4.94
CA ARG A 145 18.96 -3.95 5.41
C ARG A 145 17.62 -3.25 5.46
N PHE A 146 17.52 -2.33 6.41
CA PHE A 146 16.36 -1.49 6.64
C PHE A 146 16.74 -0.05 6.34
N PHE A 147 15.82 0.69 5.73
CA PHE A 147 16.07 2.07 5.32
C PHE A 147 14.97 3.00 5.80
N VAL A 148 15.37 4.15 6.33
CA VAL A 148 14.48 5.29 6.57
C VAL A 148 14.85 6.37 5.57
N VAL A 149 13.86 6.85 4.82
CA VAL A 149 14.05 7.87 3.78
C VAL A 149 13.22 9.09 4.14
N ILE A 150 13.85 10.27 4.17
CA ILE A 150 13.16 11.54 4.33
C ILE A 150 13.31 12.33 3.04
N GLU A 151 12.18 12.69 2.42
CA GLU A 151 12.16 13.39 1.15
C GLU A 151 12.46 14.89 1.30
N THR A 152 13.10 15.48 0.29
CA THR A 152 13.28 16.95 0.19
C THR A 152 11.96 17.70 0.05
N SER A 153 10.87 17.00 -0.27
CA SER A 153 9.52 17.54 -0.38
C SER A 153 8.89 17.88 0.97
N ASP A 154 9.52 17.50 2.09
CA ASP A 154 9.03 17.81 3.43
C ASP A 154 9.15 19.31 3.77
N PRO A 155 8.10 19.96 4.33
CA PRO A 155 8.17 21.36 4.73
C PRO A 155 9.27 21.68 5.77
N LYS A 156 9.65 20.69 6.59
CA LYS A 156 10.68 20.81 7.64
C LYS A 156 12.04 20.29 7.17
N TYR A 157 12.24 20.11 5.86
CA TYR A 157 13.48 19.54 5.35
C TYR A 157 14.68 20.46 5.66
N SER A 158 15.62 19.93 6.45
CA SER A 158 16.94 20.52 6.70
C SER A 158 17.96 19.39 6.75
N GLU A 159 18.86 19.37 5.77
CA GLU A 159 19.82 18.28 5.61
C GLU A 159 20.65 18.04 6.88
N LEU A 160 21.12 19.13 7.52
CA LEU A 160 21.92 19.08 8.74
C LEU A 160 21.13 18.56 9.94
N GLU A 161 19.87 18.98 10.10
CA GLU A 161 19.03 18.54 11.23
C GLU A 161 18.60 17.08 11.07
N ILE A 162 18.22 16.69 9.85
CA ILE A 162 17.86 15.31 9.54
C ILE A 162 19.05 14.39 9.75
N ARG A 163 20.25 14.78 9.27
CA ARG A 163 21.46 13.99 9.46
C ARG A 163 21.76 13.79 10.95
N LYS A 164 21.74 14.86 11.74
CA LYS A 164 21.91 14.77 13.20
C LYS A 164 20.85 13.88 13.86
N LEU A 165 19.60 13.96 13.42
CA LEU A 165 18.51 13.14 13.94
C LEU A 165 18.73 11.65 13.64
N LEU A 166 19.10 11.33 12.40
CA LEU A 166 19.32 9.95 11.94
C LEU A 166 20.61 9.36 12.55
N GLU A 167 21.66 10.17 12.74
CA GLU A 167 22.87 9.77 13.49
C GLU A 167 22.52 9.48 14.96
N ALA A 168 21.75 10.36 15.61
CA ALA A 168 21.31 10.16 16.98
C ALA A 168 20.40 8.95 17.13
N ALA A 169 19.64 8.59 16.08
CA ALA A 169 18.80 7.39 16.02
C ALA A 169 19.60 6.10 15.81
N GLY A 170 20.93 6.16 15.62
CA GLY A 170 21.79 4.99 15.49
C GLY A 170 22.12 4.58 14.06
N SER A 171 21.81 5.40 13.06
CA SER A 171 22.22 5.11 11.69
C SER A 171 23.72 5.27 11.52
N LYS A 172 24.38 4.23 11.01
CA LYS A 172 25.83 4.23 10.74
C LYS A 172 26.18 4.83 9.38
N ARG A 173 25.20 4.94 8.47
CA ARG A 173 25.39 5.41 7.09
C ARG A 173 24.19 6.22 6.65
N ILE A 174 24.45 7.49 6.34
CA ILE A 174 23.46 8.43 5.83
C ILE A 174 23.99 9.01 4.53
N GLU A 175 23.26 8.78 3.46
CA GLU A 175 23.63 9.19 2.12
C GLU A 175 22.51 10.06 1.51
N VAL A 176 22.90 10.93 0.58
CA VAL A 176 21.96 11.74 -0.20
C VAL A 176 21.60 10.95 -1.45
N VAL A 177 20.30 10.91 -1.77
CA VAL A 177 19.80 10.28 -2.99
C VAL A 177 19.39 11.37 -3.97
N GLU A 178 19.90 11.29 -5.19
CA GLU A 178 19.53 12.15 -6.32
C GLU A 178 18.39 11.51 -7.16
N GLU A 179 17.60 12.35 -7.83
CA GLU A 179 16.40 11.96 -8.60
C GLU A 179 16.72 11.17 -9.89
#